data_AF-A0A4Y2APE9-F1
#
_entry.id   AF-A0A4Y2APE9-F1
#
_cell.length_a   1.000
_cell.length_b   1.000
_cell.length_c   1.000
_cell.angle_alpha   90.00
_cell.angle_beta   90.00
_cell.angle_gamma   90.00
#
_symmetry.space_group_name_H-M   'P 1'
#
loop_
_entity.id
_entity.type
_entity.pdbx_description
1 polymer ?
#
loop_
_entity_poly.entity_id
_entity_poly.type
_entity_poly.pdbx_seq_one_letter_code
_entity_poly.pdbx_strand_id
1 'polypeptide(L)'
;MAQYIGAGDENFGALEDFCDAILKTEDGCAFKVHRVVLSKNSSYFTALFLFDGRDQSNAEFSLSWFNGQAVKKVLHYLYTGKVFLEADIIAELLLAADYFLLDDLLFECQTFAKEHLSLTNCVEIFMASHINDRLELFKCSRRFIYMNFSKLLHGPTNEFADIPLELFKILLEDIVFLNISDDTSIWLSVEQWVGNSSERLPVVPELLNTIRFRNFNSHLVQYLQKSDILRKNPCLKELNNILLTAKLPELGAIFKNELSYKYPKTDLDGPRQPKRLYLIANITIDGIDLYIAYNEDICIRRKITSQTKNDFKPLHMVVVDHLAYMFEFPTGRGIVFHLLEKTWNEMEIMNRPHENRIIIQKGQFIYVVGEGINTSEDIFHEERGEDFVSAEEESDDIFDEERGEDFVSDEEESDDSFDEERGEDFVSDDTLCTFERYDTKNQTWEHLGSLPNSVAAASIGNKIYIHSESSSNVMTMQEYDTISGTFSNIPAPGRSGVEYIRPNMIEYDNQLFFIEGSVDDGSLKSVEVFSPETRVWKNFQSLPYG
;
A
#
# COMPACT_ATOMS: atom_id res chain seq x y z
N MET A 1 -43.65 14.29 -6.74
CA MET A 1 -43.71 14.04 -5.27
C MET A 1 -42.31 13.97 -4.64
N ALA A 2 -41.29 14.53 -5.28
CA ALA A 2 -39.93 14.63 -4.76
C ALA A 2 -39.64 16.10 -4.42
N GLN A 3 -39.62 16.42 -3.12
CA GLN A 3 -38.99 17.58 -2.46
C GLN A 3 -39.63 17.67 -1.07
N TYR A 4 -39.21 16.82 -0.14
CA TYR A 4 -39.59 16.99 1.26
C TYR A 4 -38.37 16.76 2.15
N ILE A 5 -37.65 17.87 2.34
CA ILE A 5 -36.92 18.28 3.53
C ILE A 5 -35.40 18.09 3.50
N GLY A 6 -34.74 19.25 3.35
CA GLY A 6 -33.62 19.66 4.19
C GLY A 6 -33.96 21.02 4.80
N ALA A 7 -33.74 21.14 6.11
CA ALA A 7 -33.69 22.34 6.96
C ALA A 7 -35.02 23.07 7.30
N GLY A 8 -35.29 23.17 8.61
CA GLY A 8 -36.17 24.16 9.22
C GLY A 8 -37.53 23.61 9.65
N ASP A 9 -37.90 23.89 10.89
CA ASP A 9 -39.20 23.67 11.51
C ASP A 9 -40.41 24.01 10.61
N GLU A 10 -41.55 23.37 10.94
CA GLU A 10 -42.95 23.83 10.75
C GLU A 10 -43.91 23.05 9.82
N ASN A 11 -43.54 22.03 9.04
CA ASN A 11 -44.52 21.39 8.12
C ASN A 11 -44.63 19.85 8.14
N PHE A 12 -44.45 19.19 9.29
CA PHE A 12 -44.85 17.78 9.47
C PHE A 12 -46.27 17.59 10.06
N GLY A 13 -46.82 18.59 10.76
CA GLY A 13 -48.06 18.44 11.53
C GLY A 13 -49.30 18.05 10.71
N ALA A 14 -49.36 18.41 9.42
CA ALA A 14 -50.51 18.10 8.57
C ALA A 14 -50.53 16.65 8.04
N LEU A 15 -49.40 15.93 8.10
CA LEU A 15 -49.27 14.54 7.65
C LEU A 15 -49.19 13.54 8.81
N GLU A 16 -48.87 13.98 10.03
CA GLU A 16 -48.91 13.11 11.22
C GLU A 16 -50.27 12.43 11.41
N ASP A 17 -51.36 13.08 10.99
CA ASP A 17 -52.72 12.56 11.06
C ASP A 17 -52.95 11.35 10.14
N PHE A 18 -52.08 11.11 9.15
CA PHE A 18 -52.16 9.97 8.21
C PHE A 18 -51.17 8.84 8.53
N CYS A 19 -50.36 8.98 9.58
CA CYS A 19 -49.49 7.89 10.04
C CYS A 19 -50.33 6.69 10.51
N ASP A 20 -49.99 5.50 10.03
CA ASP A 20 -50.73 4.26 10.26
C ASP A 20 -49.93 3.19 11.01
N ALA A 21 -48.68 3.49 11.40
CA ALA A 21 -47.86 2.64 12.26
C ALA A 21 -46.94 3.46 13.20
N ILE A 22 -46.47 2.81 14.27
CA ILE A 22 -45.50 3.37 15.23
C ILE A 22 -44.31 2.41 15.35
N LEU A 23 -43.09 2.91 15.15
CA LEU A 23 -41.85 2.19 15.40
C LEU A 23 -41.31 2.56 16.78
N LYS A 24 -41.04 1.58 17.63
CA LYS A 24 -40.46 1.76 18.97
C LYS A 24 -39.05 1.20 19.03
N THR A 25 -38.09 2.04 19.36
CA THR A 25 -36.66 1.71 19.46
C THR A 25 -36.27 1.22 20.85
N GLU A 26 -35.08 0.64 20.98
CA GLU A 26 -34.58 0.08 22.24
C GLU A 26 -34.49 1.13 23.36
N ASP A 27 -34.05 2.34 23.01
CA ASP A 27 -33.93 3.48 23.92
C ASP A 27 -35.27 4.17 24.26
N GLY A 28 -36.39 3.59 23.81
CA GLY A 28 -37.74 4.07 24.07
C GLY A 28 -38.22 5.19 23.15
N CYS A 29 -37.44 5.58 22.13
CA CYS A 29 -37.94 6.54 21.14
C CYS A 29 -39.05 5.91 20.28
N ALA A 30 -40.08 6.70 19.97
CA ALA A 30 -41.23 6.28 19.18
C ALA A 30 -41.40 7.18 17.94
N PHE A 31 -41.56 6.56 16.78
CA PHE A 31 -41.69 7.24 15.50
C PHE A 31 -43.00 6.87 14.84
N LYS A 32 -43.87 7.85 14.61
CA LYS A 32 -45.06 7.67 13.76
C LYS A 32 -44.63 7.64 12.29
N VAL A 33 -45.11 6.66 11.54
CA VAL A 33 -44.69 6.44 10.14
C VAL A 33 -45.86 6.03 9.25
N HIS A 34 -45.67 6.21 7.94
CA HIS A 34 -46.57 5.75 6.89
C HIS A 34 -46.06 4.43 6.33
N ARG A 35 -46.82 3.35 6.53
CA ARG A 35 -46.47 1.99 6.06
C ARG A 35 -46.20 1.96 4.56
N VAL A 36 -47.00 2.71 3.78
CA VAL A 36 -46.86 2.77 2.32
C VAL A 36 -45.52 3.37 1.86
N VAL A 37 -45.02 4.40 2.54
CA VAL A 37 -43.75 5.05 2.19
C VAL A 37 -42.59 4.12 2.50
N LEU A 38 -42.57 3.56 3.71
CA LEU A 38 -41.54 2.62 4.15
C LEU A 38 -41.52 1.35 3.29
N SER A 39 -42.69 0.76 3.00
CA SER A 39 -42.78 -0.43 2.14
C SER A 39 -42.24 -0.16 0.74
N LYS A 40 -42.60 0.98 0.15
CA LYS A 40 -42.14 1.33 -1.20
C LYS A 40 -40.61 1.37 -1.30
N ASN A 41 -39.94 1.83 -0.25
CA ASN A 41 -38.51 2.11 -0.25
C ASN A 41 -37.68 1.07 0.55
N SER A 42 -38.30 0.01 1.07
CA SER A 42 -37.62 -1.05 1.82
C SER A 42 -38.39 -2.37 1.75
N SER A 43 -37.70 -3.41 1.29
CA SER A 43 -38.23 -4.78 1.25
C SER A 43 -38.44 -5.35 2.66
N TYR A 44 -37.62 -4.95 3.64
CA TYR A 44 -37.82 -5.28 5.05
C TYR A 44 -39.17 -4.77 5.54
N PHE A 45 -39.45 -3.48 5.35
CA PHE A 45 -40.71 -2.90 5.83
C PHE A 45 -41.93 -3.43 5.06
N THR A 46 -41.76 -3.73 3.76
CA THR A 46 -42.79 -4.46 2.99
C THR A 46 -43.12 -5.79 3.66
N ALA A 47 -42.11 -6.61 3.97
CA ALA A 47 -42.32 -7.88 4.65
C ALA A 47 -42.94 -7.68 6.05
N LEU A 48 -42.38 -6.78 6.86
CA LEU A 48 -42.86 -6.50 8.20
C LEU A 48 -44.37 -6.17 8.22
N PHE A 49 -44.81 -5.30 7.30
CA PHE A 49 -46.19 -4.85 7.26
C PHE A 49 -47.15 -5.80 6.55
N LEU A 50 -46.67 -6.67 5.66
CA LEU A 50 -47.50 -7.71 5.03
C LEU A 50 -47.73 -8.90 5.97
N PHE A 51 -46.72 -9.30 6.74
CA PHE A 51 -46.78 -10.52 7.55
C PHE A 51 -47.39 -10.33 8.95
N ASP A 52 -47.29 -9.16 9.57
CA ASP A 52 -47.80 -8.98 10.95
C ASP A 52 -49.34 -8.93 11.02
N GLY A 53 -50.06 -8.80 9.89
CA GLY A 53 -51.52 -8.99 9.81
C GLY A 53 -52.39 -8.06 10.67
N ARG A 54 -51.79 -7.05 11.32
CA ARG A 54 -52.49 -6.05 12.13
C ARG A 54 -53.05 -4.95 11.23
N ASP A 55 -54.32 -5.08 10.85
CA ASP A 55 -55.10 -4.03 10.17
C ASP A 55 -55.60 -2.94 11.15
N GLN A 56 -54.81 -2.62 12.18
CA GLN A 56 -55.18 -1.61 13.17
C GLN A 56 -54.40 -0.32 12.93
N SER A 57 -55.11 0.80 12.86
CA SER A 57 -54.53 2.14 12.97
C SER A 57 -53.76 2.24 14.30
N ASN A 58 -52.49 2.65 14.27
CA ASN A 58 -51.55 2.68 15.40
C ASN A 58 -50.92 1.33 15.80
N ALA A 59 -50.73 0.40 14.85
CA ALA A 59 -49.95 -0.80 15.12
C ALA A 59 -48.50 -0.43 15.55
N GLU A 60 -48.07 -0.95 16.70
CA GLU A 60 -46.74 -0.72 17.25
C GLU A 60 -45.78 -1.87 16.91
N PHE A 61 -44.63 -1.52 16.34
CA PHE A 61 -43.56 -2.44 15.96
C PHE A 61 -42.30 -2.11 16.75
N SER A 62 -41.69 -3.11 17.39
CA SER A 62 -40.46 -2.92 18.16
C SER A 62 -39.22 -3.18 17.30
N LEU A 63 -38.27 -2.24 17.35
CA LEU A 63 -36.94 -2.28 16.76
C LEU A 63 -35.91 -2.38 17.89
N SER A 64 -35.86 -3.54 18.54
CA SER A 64 -35.17 -3.74 19.82
C SER A 64 -33.63 -3.70 19.75
N TRP A 65 -33.05 -3.55 18.56
CA TRP A 65 -31.60 -3.57 18.31
C TRP A 65 -31.05 -2.22 17.85
N PHE A 66 -31.90 -1.20 17.74
CA PHE A 66 -31.53 0.10 17.18
C PHE A 66 -31.93 1.23 18.12
N ASN A 67 -31.04 2.21 18.25
CA ASN A 67 -31.31 3.46 18.96
C ASN A 67 -32.15 4.42 18.10
N GLY A 68 -32.75 5.41 18.73
CA GLY A 68 -33.60 6.39 18.06
C GLY A 68 -32.88 7.24 17.03
N GLN A 69 -31.57 7.52 17.22
CA GLN A 69 -30.81 8.37 16.31
C GLN A 69 -30.58 7.70 14.95
N ALA A 70 -30.14 6.45 14.93
CA ALA A 70 -29.94 5.67 13.71
C ALA A 70 -31.28 5.49 12.96
N VAL A 71 -32.35 5.13 13.68
CA VAL A 71 -33.69 4.98 13.07
C VAL A 71 -34.19 6.30 12.50
N LYS A 72 -33.97 7.43 13.18
CA LYS A 72 -34.36 8.76 12.67
C LYS A 72 -33.66 9.07 11.33
N LYS A 73 -32.38 8.71 11.19
CA LYS A 73 -31.61 8.90 9.94
C LYS A 73 -32.09 7.99 8.82
N VAL A 74 -32.37 6.73 9.13
CA VAL A 74 -32.98 5.78 8.19
C VAL A 74 -34.33 6.29 7.71
N LEU A 75 -35.19 6.76 8.64
CA LEU A 75 -36.49 7.32 8.27
C LEU A 75 -36.33 8.54 7.38
N HIS A 76 -35.41 9.46 7.71
CA HIS A 76 -35.12 10.59 6.83
C HIS A 76 -34.74 10.12 5.42
N TYR A 77 -33.86 9.13 5.31
CA TYR A 77 -33.49 8.56 4.02
C TYR A 77 -34.69 7.95 3.27
N LEU A 78 -35.52 7.15 3.94
CA LEU A 78 -36.70 6.51 3.34
C LEU A 78 -37.75 7.49 2.83
N TYR A 79 -37.86 8.69 3.41
CA TYR A 79 -38.80 9.71 2.95
C TYR A 79 -38.22 10.63 1.89
N THR A 80 -36.91 10.89 1.93
CA THR A 80 -36.28 11.96 1.14
C THR A 80 -35.35 11.47 0.03
N GLY A 81 -34.89 10.22 0.12
CA GLY A 81 -33.79 9.67 -0.68
C GLY A 81 -32.43 10.28 -0.34
N LYS A 82 -32.31 11.03 0.77
CA LYS A 82 -31.09 11.71 1.18
C LYS A 82 -30.75 11.42 2.64
N VAL A 83 -29.45 11.29 2.92
CA VAL A 83 -28.94 11.14 4.28
C VAL A 83 -27.78 12.11 4.52
N PHE A 84 -27.69 12.63 5.74
CA PHE A 84 -26.51 13.33 6.22
C PHE A 84 -25.75 12.40 7.15
N LEU A 85 -24.58 11.97 6.70
CA LEU A 85 -23.71 11.02 7.41
C LEU A 85 -22.84 11.77 8.41
N GLU A 86 -22.75 11.22 9.62
CA GLU A 86 -21.94 11.75 10.71
C GLU A 86 -21.09 10.59 11.26
N ALA A 87 -19.85 10.90 11.67
CA ALA A 87 -18.85 9.88 12.01
C ALA A 87 -19.12 9.18 13.36
N ASP A 88 -19.99 9.73 14.19
CA ASP A 88 -20.39 9.24 15.51
C ASP A 88 -21.47 8.16 15.44
N ILE A 89 -22.40 8.25 14.48
CA ILE A 89 -23.51 7.29 14.30
C ILE A 89 -23.28 6.28 13.17
N ILE A 90 -22.12 6.34 12.51
CA ILE A 90 -21.87 5.61 11.26
C ILE A 90 -21.92 4.09 11.46
N ALA A 91 -21.46 3.59 12.62
CA ALA A 91 -21.45 2.16 12.92
C ALA A 91 -22.89 1.63 13.07
N GLU A 92 -23.76 2.35 13.78
CA GLU A 92 -25.16 1.98 13.95
C GLU A 92 -25.93 2.14 12.65
N LEU A 93 -25.61 3.14 11.84
CA LEU A 93 -26.25 3.34 10.54
C LEU A 93 -25.85 2.24 9.54
N LEU A 94 -24.60 1.74 9.58
CA LEU A 94 -24.20 0.55 8.82
C LEU A 94 -25.06 -0.67 9.19
N LEU A 95 -25.21 -0.96 10.49
CA LEU A 95 -26.05 -2.07 10.97
C LEU A 95 -27.52 -1.89 10.54
N ALA A 96 -28.05 -0.67 10.68
CA ALA A 96 -29.44 -0.37 10.36
C ALA A 96 -29.72 -0.45 8.85
N ALA A 97 -28.82 0.08 8.01
CA ALA A 97 -28.98 0.05 6.56
C ALA A 97 -28.98 -1.40 6.03
N ASP A 98 -28.12 -2.26 6.56
CA ASP A 98 -28.09 -3.69 6.22
C ASP A 98 -29.37 -4.39 6.70
N TYR A 99 -29.77 -4.18 7.95
CA TYR A 99 -30.97 -4.79 8.52
C TYR A 99 -32.27 -4.39 7.81
N PHE A 100 -32.40 -3.11 7.45
CA PHE A 100 -33.57 -2.58 6.73
C PHE A 100 -33.50 -2.81 5.22
N LEU A 101 -32.49 -3.53 4.73
CA LEU A 101 -32.28 -3.88 3.31
C LEU A 101 -32.23 -2.64 2.41
N LEU A 102 -31.40 -1.67 2.79
CA LEU A 102 -31.17 -0.39 2.10
C LEU A 102 -29.79 -0.37 1.47
N ASP A 103 -29.62 -1.11 0.36
CA ASP A 103 -28.31 -1.35 -0.26
C ASP A 103 -27.58 -0.07 -0.66
N ASP A 104 -28.28 0.91 -1.24
CA ASP A 104 -27.69 2.19 -1.65
C ASP A 104 -27.18 3.00 -0.44
N LEU A 105 -28.00 3.13 0.61
CA LEU A 105 -27.60 3.76 1.87
C LEU A 105 -26.42 3.03 2.51
N LEU A 106 -26.45 1.69 2.49
CA LEU A 106 -25.38 0.88 3.04
C LEU A 106 -24.06 1.10 2.29
N PHE A 107 -24.10 1.23 0.96
CA PHE A 107 -22.93 1.56 0.15
C PHE A 107 -22.37 2.96 0.47
N GLU A 108 -23.24 3.97 0.59
CA GLU A 108 -22.85 5.32 1.02
C GLU A 108 -22.19 5.29 2.40
N CYS A 109 -22.78 4.57 3.36
CA CYS A 109 -22.22 4.43 4.71
C CYS A 109 -20.86 3.72 4.71
N GLN A 110 -20.68 2.68 3.90
CA GLN A 110 -19.38 1.98 3.78
C GLN A 110 -18.29 2.90 3.23
N THR A 111 -18.62 3.70 2.23
CA THR A 111 -17.68 4.65 1.61
C THR A 111 -17.28 5.72 2.61
N PHE A 112 -18.26 6.35 3.26
CA PHE A 112 -18.02 7.36 4.29
C PHE A 112 -17.21 6.80 5.47
N ALA A 113 -17.53 5.60 5.95
CA ALA A 113 -16.82 4.94 7.04
C ALA A 113 -15.34 4.71 6.70
N LYS A 114 -15.01 4.31 5.47
CA LYS A 114 -13.61 4.12 5.03
C LYS A 114 -12.81 5.42 5.04
N GLU A 115 -13.43 6.52 4.62
CA GLU A 115 -12.80 7.83 4.54
C GLU A 115 -12.63 8.51 5.91
N HIS A 116 -13.53 8.20 6.85
CA HIS A 116 -13.61 8.86 8.17
C HIS A 116 -13.26 7.95 9.35
N LEU A 117 -12.44 6.91 9.12
CA LEU A 117 -11.89 6.08 10.21
C LEU A 117 -11.05 6.91 11.18
N SER A 118 -11.34 6.78 12.47
CA SER A 118 -10.70 7.51 13.54
C SER A 118 -10.46 6.63 14.77
N LEU A 119 -9.70 7.13 15.75
CA LEU A 119 -9.45 6.39 17.00
C LEU A 119 -10.72 6.14 17.83
N THR A 120 -11.78 6.92 17.62
CA THR A 120 -13.01 6.85 18.42
C THR A 120 -14.13 6.07 17.76
N ASN A 121 -14.00 5.70 16.47
CA ASN A 121 -15.03 4.93 15.76
C ASN A 121 -14.51 3.64 15.12
N CYS A 122 -13.19 3.43 15.05
CA CYS A 122 -12.63 2.31 14.31
C CYS A 122 -13.01 0.93 14.88
N VAL A 123 -13.18 0.83 16.21
CA VAL A 123 -13.58 -0.42 16.86
C VAL A 123 -15.05 -0.74 16.60
N GLU A 124 -15.93 0.25 16.69
CA GLU A 124 -17.35 0.09 16.39
C GLU A 124 -17.57 -0.25 14.92
N ILE A 125 -16.88 0.43 14.00
CA ILE A 125 -16.91 0.10 12.56
C ILE A 125 -16.36 -1.32 12.31
N PHE A 126 -15.32 -1.73 13.02
CA PHE A 126 -14.79 -3.10 12.95
C PHE A 126 -15.83 -4.14 13.37
N MET A 127 -16.55 -3.91 14.47
CA MET A 127 -17.62 -4.80 14.92
C MET A 127 -18.80 -4.80 13.94
N ALA A 128 -19.27 -3.63 13.51
CA ALA A 128 -20.40 -3.50 12.57
C ALA A 128 -20.09 -4.15 11.21
N SER A 129 -18.88 -3.96 10.68
CA SER A 129 -18.46 -4.58 9.42
C SER A 129 -18.32 -6.10 9.49
N HIS A 130 -18.06 -6.66 10.66
CA HIS A 130 -18.13 -8.10 10.87
C HIS A 130 -19.57 -8.61 10.85
N ILE A 131 -20.47 -7.93 11.57
CA ILE A 131 -21.89 -8.32 11.68
C ILE A 131 -22.57 -8.29 10.30
N ASN A 132 -22.26 -7.28 9.48
CA ASN A 132 -22.84 -7.13 8.14
C ASN A 132 -22.09 -7.94 7.06
N ASP A 133 -21.13 -8.80 7.43
CA ASP A 133 -20.29 -9.58 6.49
C ASP A 133 -19.58 -8.72 5.42
N ARG A 134 -19.19 -7.49 5.77
CA ARG A 134 -18.52 -6.54 4.84
C ARG A 134 -17.01 -6.69 4.89
N LEU A 135 -16.51 -7.72 4.22
CA LEU A 135 -15.11 -8.14 4.23
C LEU A 135 -14.10 -7.00 4.00
N GLU A 136 -14.35 -6.12 3.02
CA GLU A 136 -13.40 -5.04 2.71
C GLU A 136 -13.38 -3.94 3.78
N LEU A 137 -14.54 -3.56 4.33
CA LEU A 137 -14.60 -2.61 5.45
C LEU A 137 -13.99 -3.22 6.72
N PHE A 138 -14.24 -4.50 6.96
CA PHE A 138 -13.66 -5.27 8.06
C PHE A 138 -12.13 -5.32 7.99
N LYS A 139 -11.57 -5.61 6.82
CA LYS A 139 -10.11 -5.56 6.59
C LYS A 139 -9.57 -4.15 6.82
N CYS A 140 -10.26 -3.12 6.34
CA CYS A 140 -9.82 -1.73 6.44
C CYS A 140 -9.79 -1.23 7.89
N SER A 141 -10.89 -1.43 8.64
CA SER A 141 -11.01 -1.04 10.04
C SER A 141 -10.04 -1.82 10.93
N ARG A 142 -9.91 -3.14 10.73
CA ARG A 142 -8.92 -3.98 11.42
C ARG A 142 -7.49 -3.48 11.17
N ARG A 143 -7.16 -3.14 9.93
CA ARG A 143 -5.85 -2.57 9.57
C ARG A 143 -5.61 -1.23 10.30
N PHE A 144 -6.61 -0.36 10.38
CA PHE A 144 -6.50 0.89 11.11
C PHE A 144 -6.24 0.67 12.61
N ILE A 145 -6.95 -0.28 13.23
CA ILE A 145 -6.74 -0.70 14.62
C ILE A 145 -5.30 -1.18 14.82
N TYR A 146 -4.78 -2.03 13.91
CA TYR A 146 -3.41 -2.53 14.00
C TYR A 146 -2.35 -1.43 13.93
N MET A 147 -2.51 -0.46 13.04
CA MET A 147 -1.57 0.66 12.91
C MET A 147 -1.59 1.60 14.13
N ASN A 148 -2.74 1.73 14.79
CA ASN A 148 -2.95 2.65 15.90
C ASN A 148 -3.13 1.95 17.25
N PHE A 149 -2.81 0.66 17.35
CA PHE A 149 -3.13 -0.16 18.53
C PHE A 149 -2.60 0.43 19.83
N SER A 150 -1.35 0.92 19.84
CA SER A 150 -0.76 1.58 21.01
C SER A 150 -1.49 2.87 21.39
N LYS A 151 -1.97 3.66 20.41
CA LYS A 151 -2.75 4.88 20.66
C LYS A 151 -4.14 4.56 21.23
N LEU A 152 -4.79 3.51 20.72
CA LEU A 152 -6.07 3.03 21.24
C LEU A 152 -5.91 2.55 22.69
N LEU A 153 -4.86 1.78 22.96
CA LEU A 153 -4.56 1.25 24.30
C LEU A 153 -4.31 2.35 25.34
N HIS A 154 -3.64 3.43 24.95
CA HIS A 154 -3.34 4.56 25.84
C HIS A 154 -4.31 5.74 25.66
N GLY A 155 -5.42 5.50 24.96
CA GLY A 155 -6.46 6.49 24.76
C GLY A 155 -7.19 6.87 26.05
N PRO A 156 -7.95 7.97 26.03
CA PRO A 156 -8.76 8.38 27.18
C PRO A 156 -9.93 7.42 27.45
N THR A 157 -10.41 6.74 26.40
CA THR A 157 -11.54 5.82 26.40
C THR A 157 -11.05 4.37 26.22
N ASN A 158 -11.70 3.42 26.87
CA ASN A 158 -11.40 2.00 26.71
C ASN A 158 -12.19 1.43 25.53
N GLU A 159 -11.69 1.67 24.33
CA GLU A 159 -12.32 1.22 23.07
C GLU A 159 -12.43 -0.32 22.98
N PHE A 160 -11.58 -1.06 23.71
CA PHE A 160 -11.61 -2.53 23.71
C PHE A 160 -12.72 -3.10 24.60
N ALA A 161 -13.37 -2.28 25.45
CA ALA A 161 -14.32 -2.75 26.43
C ALA A 161 -15.53 -3.44 25.82
N ASP A 162 -15.96 -3.09 24.61
CA ASP A 162 -17.21 -3.60 24.05
C ASP A 162 -17.01 -4.72 23.02
N ILE A 163 -15.75 -5.08 22.72
CA ILE A 163 -15.43 -6.11 21.72
C ILE A 163 -15.86 -7.50 22.21
N PRO A 164 -16.65 -8.27 21.43
CA PRO A 164 -16.93 -9.67 21.73
C PRO A 164 -15.67 -10.54 21.74
N LEU A 165 -15.67 -11.64 22.53
CA LEU A 165 -14.50 -12.53 22.66
C LEU A 165 -13.94 -13.00 21.31
N GLU A 166 -14.80 -13.43 20.39
CA GLU A 166 -14.38 -13.96 19.08
C GLU A 166 -13.70 -12.89 18.22
N LEU A 167 -14.23 -11.66 18.22
CA LEU A 167 -13.60 -10.54 17.52
C LEU A 167 -12.29 -10.12 18.17
N PHE A 168 -12.21 -10.15 19.50
CA PHE A 168 -10.98 -9.84 20.21
C PHE A 168 -9.89 -10.88 19.95
N LYS A 169 -10.26 -12.17 19.87
CA LYS A 169 -9.34 -13.24 19.42
C LYS A 169 -8.84 -12.95 18.01
N ILE A 170 -9.71 -12.61 17.05
CA ILE A 170 -9.30 -12.29 15.67
C ILE A 170 -8.31 -11.12 15.65
N LEU A 171 -8.53 -10.08 16.47
CA LEU A 171 -7.57 -8.98 16.60
C LEU A 171 -6.20 -9.44 17.13
N LEU A 172 -6.18 -10.37 18.07
CA LEU A 172 -4.96 -10.87 18.74
C LEU A 172 -4.32 -12.11 18.08
N GLU A 173 -4.93 -12.75 17.09
CA GLU A 173 -4.30 -13.87 16.37
C GLU A 173 -3.20 -13.39 15.43
N ASP A 174 -3.43 -12.22 14.81
CA ASP A 174 -2.60 -11.62 13.77
C ASP A 174 -1.58 -10.59 14.35
N ILE A 175 -1.01 -10.90 15.53
CA ILE A 175 -0.10 -10.01 16.30
C ILE A 175 1.09 -9.46 15.49
N VAL A 176 1.51 -10.13 14.41
CA VAL A 176 2.59 -9.65 13.51
C VAL A 176 2.33 -8.23 13.03
N PHE A 177 1.05 -7.91 12.78
CA PHE A 177 0.64 -6.63 12.20
C PHE A 177 0.39 -5.55 13.24
N LEU A 178 0.38 -5.90 14.54
CA LEU A 178 0.22 -4.92 15.60
C LEU A 178 1.45 -4.01 15.67
N ASN A 179 1.22 -2.72 15.47
CA ASN A 179 2.24 -1.68 15.61
C ASN A 179 2.49 -1.38 17.10
N ILE A 180 3.15 -2.32 17.79
CA ILE A 180 3.51 -2.23 19.20
C ILE A 180 4.99 -2.53 19.41
N SER A 181 5.61 -1.81 20.34
CA SER A 181 7.03 -1.93 20.67
C SER A 181 7.34 -3.14 21.55
N ASP A 182 6.36 -3.58 22.34
CA ASP A 182 6.53 -4.64 23.33
C ASP A 182 5.25 -5.46 23.53
N ASP A 183 5.43 -6.73 23.90
CA ASP A 183 4.37 -7.68 24.18
C ASP A 183 3.52 -7.28 25.40
N THR A 184 4.05 -6.41 26.28
CA THR A 184 3.28 -5.83 27.38
C THR A 184 2.02 -5.12 26.88
N SER A 185 2.04 -4.49 25.70
CA SER A 185 0.85 -3.87 25.11
C SER A 185 -0.25 -4.87 24.79
N ILE A 186 0.08 -6.12 24.45
CA ILE A 186 -0.92 -7.16 24.26
C ILE A 186 -1.60 -7.46 25.58
N TRP A 187 -0.82 -7.71 26.63
CA TRP A 187 -1.40 -8.05 27.93
C TRP A 187 -2.22 -6.91 28.52
N LEU A 188 -1.76 -5.66 28.37
CA LEU A 188 -2.53 -4.48 28.72
C LEU A 188 -3.89 -4.43 28.01
N SER A 189 -3.94 -4.78 26.72
CA SER A 189 -5.21 -4.85 25.99
C SER A 189 -6.13 -5.94 26.54
N VAL A 190 -5.57 -7.09 26.97
CA VAL A 190 -6.34 -8.14 27.66
C VAL A 190 -6.89 -7.62 28.98
N GLU A 191 -6.11 -6.86 29.74
CA GLU A 191 -6.57 -6.28 31.00
C GLU A 191 -7.68 -5.25 30.81
N GLN A 192 -7.56 -4.38 29.81
CA GLN A 192 -8.61 -3.43 29.43
C GLN A 192 -9.87 -4.13 28.94
N TRP A 193 -9.72 -5.19 28.14
CA TRP A 193 -10.84 -5.99 27.64
C TRP A 193 -11.54 -6.75 28.76
N VAL A 194 -10.81 -7.37 29.69
CA VAL A 194 -11.45 -8.03 30.85
C VAL A 194 -12.11 -7.01 31.77
N GLY A 195 -11.43 -5.87 32.02
CA GLY A 195 -11.93 -4.81 32.88
C GLY A 195 -12.39 -5.34 34.24
N ASN A 196 -13.61 -4.95 34.63
CA ASN A 196 -14.26 -5.46 35.85
C ASN A 196 -15.29 -6.58 35.57
N SER A 197 -15.29 -7.17 34.37
CA SER A 197 -16.29 -8.17 33.99
C SER A 197 -16.01 -9.54 34.64
N SER A 198 -16.94 -10.00 35.47
CA SER A 198 -16.91 -11.35 36.05
C SER A 198 -17.10 -12.46 35.01
N GLU A 199 -17.70 -12.13 33.87
CA GLU A 199 -17.96 -13.08 32.76
C GLU A 199 -16.74 -13.27 31.86
N ARG A 200 -15.87 -12.24 31.76
CA ARG A 200 -14.67 -12.30 30.93
C ARG A 200 -13.49 -12.96 31.61
N LEU A 201 -13.41 -12.90 32.94
CA LEU A 201 -12.30 -13.53 33.68
C LEU A 201 -12.16 -15.04 33.37
N PRO A 202 -13.23 -15.87 33.37
CA PRO A 202 -13.12 -17.30 33.08
C PRO A 202 -12.64 -17.65 31.67
N VAL A 203 -12.81 -16.77 30.67
CA VAL A 203 -12.44 -17.01 29.27
C VAL A 203 -11.02 -16.53 28.91
N VAL A 204 -10.32 -15.86 29.83
CA VAL A 204 -8.91 -15.47 29.63
C VAL A 204 -7.97 -16.63 29.26
N PRO A 205 -8.08 -17.86 29.83
CA PRO A 205 -7.26 -18.99 29.41
C PRO A 205 -7.46 -19.35 27.92
N GLU A 206 -8.68 -19.19 27.42
CA GLU A 206 -8.98 -19.41 26.00
C GLU A 206 -8.34 -18.33 25.12
N LEU A 207 -8.32 -17.08 25.57
CA LEU A 207 -7.62 -16.00 24.89
C LEU A 207 -6.09 -16.20 24.90
N LEU A 208 -5.53 -16.74 25.99
CA LEU A 208 -4.11 -17.10 26.02
C LEU A 208 -3.76 -18.20 24.99
N ASN A 209 -4.72 -19.02 24.57
CA ASN A 209 -4.51 -19.98 23.49
C ASN A 209 -4.47 -19.32 22.11
N THR A 210 -4.93 -18.08 21.97
CA THR A 210 -4.89 -17.33 20.71
C THR A 210 -3.68 -16.40 20.63
N ILE A 211 -3.24 -15.87 21.77
CA ILE A 211 -2.13 -14.91 21.86
C ILE A 211 -0.77 -15.59 21.63
N ARG A 212 0.08 -14.93 20.83
CA ARG A 212 1.50 -15.28 20.66
C ARG A 212 2.39 -14.25 21.36
N PHE A 213 2.98 -14.62 22.48
CA PHE A 213 4.03 -13.83 23.12
C PHE A 213 5.38 -14.19 22.50
N ARG A 214 5.96 -13.27 21.73
CA ARG A 214 7.22 -13.46 21.02
C ARG A 214 8.43 -13.02 21.82
N ASN A 215 8.25 -12.16 22.81
CA ASN A 215 9.35 -11.63 23.59
C ASN A 215 8.97 -11.48 25.06
N PHE A 216 9.28 -12.48 25.87
CA PHE A 216 9.23 -12.36 27.32
C PHE A 216 10.48 -11.66 27.83
N ASN A 217 10.42 -10.32 27.87
CA ASN A 217 11.43 -9.51 28.52
C ASN A 217 11.12 -9.33 30.03
N SER A 218 12.08 -8.75 30.75
CA SER A 218 11.92 -8.48 32.19
C SER A 218 10.73 -7.57 32.51
N HIS A 219 10.39 -6.65 31.61
CA HIS A 219 9.29 -5.72 31.78
C HIS A 219 7.93 -6.44 31.73
N LEU A 220 7.68 -7.26 30.70
CA LEU A 220 6.48 -8.07 30.57
C LEU A 220 6.31 -8.99 31.78
N VAL A 221 7.37 -9.71 32.19
CA VAL A 221 7.29 -10.61 33.35
C VAL A 221 6.92 -9.86 34.63
N GLN A 222 7.56 -8.72 34.89
CA GLN A 222 7.22 -7.87 36.05
C GLN A 222 5.77 -7.36 36.00
N TYR A 223 5.27 -7.10 34.79
CA TYR A 223 3.89 -6.69 34.58
C TYR A 223 2.92 -7.83 34.88
N LEU A 224 3.14 -9.01 34.28
CA LEU A 224 2.33 -10.21 34.49
C LEU A 224 2.30 -10.64 35.96
N GLN A 225 3.43 -10.58 36.68
CA GLN A 225 3.51 -10.90 38.11
C GLN A 225 2.60 -10.04 38.99
N LYS A 226 2.28 -8.82 38.54
CA LYS A 226 1.40 -7.88 39.25
C LYS A 226 -0.06 -7.96 38.78
N SER A 227 -0.35 -8.75 37.74
CA SER A 227 -1.68 -8.80 37.15
C SER A 227 -2.69 -9.44 38.09
N ASP A 228 -3.74 -8.69 38.40
CA ASP A 228 -4.87 -9.17 39.19
C ASP A 228 -5.64 -10.28 38.47
N ILE A 229 -5.63 -10.28 37.13
CA ILE A 229 -6.27 -11.30 36.30
C ILE A 229 -5.62 -12.66 36.53
N LEU A 230 -4.29 -12.73 36.46
CA LEU A 230 -3.54 -13.98 36.70
C LEU A 230 -3.72 -14.48 38.13
N ARG A 231 -3.71 -13.56 39.11
CA ARG A 231 -3.85 -13.90 40.53
C ARG A 231 -5.25 -14.41 40.89
N LYS A 232 -6.30 -13.79 40.35
CA LYS A 232 -7.70 -14.11 40.67
C LYS A 232 -8.26 -15.26 39.84
N ASN A 233 -7.69 -15.55 38.66
CA ASN A 233 -8.19 -16.60 37.78
C ASN A 233 -7.77 -18.01 38.25
N PRO A 234 -8.70 -18.89 38.65
CA PRO A 234 -8.36 -20.22 39.14
C PRO A 234 -7.68 -21.12 38.11
N CYS A 235 -7.95 -20.92 36.82
CA CYS A 235 -7.41 -21.72 35.72
C CYS A 235 -5.95 -21.35 35.38
N LEU A 236 -5.49 -20.16 35.81
CA LEU A 236 -4.16 -19.63 35.52
C LEU A 236 -3.17 -19.76 36.68
N LYS A 237 -3.52 -20.51 37.75
CA LYS A 237 -2.67 -20.70 38.93
C LYS A 237 -1.28 -21.25 38.60
N GLU A 238 -1.21 -22.23 37.72
CA GLU A 238 0.05 -22.85 37.27
C GLU A 238 0.96 -21.82 36.58
N LEU A 239 0.40 -21.07 35.62
CA LEU A 239 1.09 -19.99 34.93
C LEU A 239 1.57 -18.91 35.92
N ASN A 240 0.72 -18.49 36.85
CA ASN A 240 1.06 -17.51 37.86
C ASN A 240 2.21 -17.99 38.78
N ASN A 241 2.21 -19.27 39.19
CA ASN A 241 3.27 -19.84 40.00
C ASN A 241 4.61 -19.88 39.27
N ILE A 242 4.60 -20.26 37.98
CA ILE A 242 5.80 -20.29 37.14
C ILE A 242 6.38 -18.89 36.99
N LEU A 243 5.53 -17.90 36.68
CA LEU A 243 5.95 -16.50 36.55
C LEU A 243 6.59 -15.94 37.84
N LEU A 244 6.18 -16.41 39.02
CA LEU A 244 6.71 -15.98 40.31
C LEU A 244 8.00 -16.70 40.73
N THR A 245 8.31 -17.87 40.14
CA THR A 245 9.39 -18.74 40.63
C THR A 245 10.53 -18.97 39.64
N ALA A 246 10.25 -18.98 38.34
CA ALA A 246 11.22 -19.29 37.30
C ALA A 246 12.04 -18.05 36.86
N LYS A 247 13.27 -18.27 36.40
CA LYS A 247 14.09 -17.22 35.78
C LYS A 247 13.72 -17.01 34.32
N LEU A 248 13.96 -15.81 33.77
CA LEU A 248 13.67 -15.45 32.37
C LEU A 248 14.13 -16.49 31.32
N PRO A 249 15.37 -17.01 31.36
CA PRO A 249 15.81 -18.04 30.40
C PRO A 249 15.06 -19.37 30.54
N GLU A 250 14.59 -19.69 31.74
CA GLU A 250 13.86 -20.93 32.04
C GLU A 250 12.39 -20.83 31.60
N LEU A 251 11.78 -19.63 31.68
CA LEU A 251 10.43 -19.38 31.15
C LEU A 251 10.34 -19.77 29.67
N GLY A 252 11.37 -19.41 28.90
CA GLY A 252 11.66 -19.92 27.55
C GLY A 252 11.30 -21.40 27.36
N ALA A 253 12.05 -22.23 28.07
CA ALA A 253 11.95 -23.68 27.97
C ALA A 253 10.64 -24.23 28.54
N ILE A 254 10.12 -23.65 29.63
CA ILE A 254 8.89 -24.11 30.28
C ILE A 254 7.68 -23.88 29.36
N PHE A 255 7.56 -22.72 28.72
CA PHE A 255 6.48 -22.47 27.77
C PHE A 255 6.54 -23.40 26.56
N LYS A 256 7.75 -23.63 26.03
CA LYS A 256 7.95 -24.50 24.86
C LYS A 256 7.68 -25.98 25.14
N ASN A 257 8.10 -26.47 26.31
CA ASN A 257 8.08 -27.90 26.61
C ASN A 257 6.90 -28.32 27.49
N GLU A 258 6.62 -27.57 28.56
CA GLU A 258 5.67 -27.98 29.60
C GLU A 258 4.29 -27.39 29.36
N LEU A 259 4.19 -26.10 29.02
CA LEU A 259 2.90 -25.41 28.89
C LEU A 259 2.36 -25.37 27.45
N SER A 260 3.12 -25.82 26.46
CA SER A 260 2.75 -25.73 25.04
C SER A 260 1.48 -26.53 24.70
N TYR A 261 1.20 -27.63 25.38
CA TYR A 261 -0.05 -28.37 25.18
C TYR A 261 -1.28 -27.56 25.64
N LYS A 262 -1.09 -26.69 26.65
CA LYS A 262 -2.16 -25.93 27.28
C LYS A 262 -2.35 -24.58 26.61
N TYR A 263 -1.26 -23.95 26.15
CA TYR A 263 -1.23 -22.65 25.48
C TYR A 263 -0.40 -22.76 24.16
N PRO A 264 -0.96 -23.40 23.12
CA PRO A 264 -0.18 -23.82 21.94
C PRO A 264 0.31 -22.67 21.06
N LYS A 265 -0.26 -21.48 21.18
CA LYS A 265 0.16 -20.30 20.42
C LYS A 265 1.18 -19.42 21.18
N THR A 266 1.39 -19.59 22.49
CA THR A 266 2.38 -18.80 23.26
C THR A 266 3.82 -19.34 23.11
N ASP A 267 4.27 -19.54 21.87
CA ASP A 267 5.67 -19.90 21.60
C ASP A 267 6.55 -18.65 21.65
N LEU A 268 7.69 -18.78 22.33
CA LEU A 268 8.66 -17.71 22.62
C LEU A 268 9.70 -17.53 21.51
N ASP A 269 9.61 -18.32 20.45
CA ASP A 269 10.53 -18.27 19.33
C ASP A 269 10.08 -17.24 18.27
N GLY A 270 10.80 -16.13 18.22
CA GLY A 270 10.91 -15.31 17.01
C GLY A 270 10.77 -13.80 17.27
N PRO A 271 11.67 -12.96 16.75
CA PRO A 271 11.52 -11.51 16.87
C PRO A 271 10.25 -11.02 16.16
N ARG A 272 9.64 -9.93 16.65
CA ARG A 272 8.60 -9.17 15.91
C ARG A 272 9.13 -8.49 14.64
N GLN A 273 10.41 -8.65 14.36
CA GLN A 273 11.05 -7.99 13.24
C GLN A 273 10.51 -8.56 11.93
N PRO A 274 10.13 -7.69 10.98
CA PRO A 274 9.71 -8.13 9.68
C PRO A 274 10.84 -8.89 8.99
N LYS A 275 10.52 -10.00 8.33
CA LYS A 275 11.52 -10.82 7.62
C LYS A 275 12.10 -10.08 6.42
N ARG A 276 11.29 -9.19 5.83
CA ARG A 276 11.64 -8.34 4.69
C ARG A 276 11.00 -6.98 4.87
N LEU A 277 11.76 -5.94 4.54
CA LEU A 277 11.27 -4.58 4.42
C LEU A 277 11.30 -4.20 2.95
N TYR A 278 10.21 -3.58 2.51
CA TYR A 278 10.06 -3.05 1.16
C TYR A 278 9.98 -1.54 1.28
N LEU A 279 10.78 -0.85 0.47
CA LEU A 279 10.70 0.59 0.31
C LEU A 279 10.02 0.86 -1.03
N ILE A 280 9.02 1.73 -1.03
CA ILE A 280 8.22 2.06 -2.20
C ILE A 280 8.23 3.57 -2.35
N ALA A 281 8.72 4.05 -3.50
CA ALA A 281 8.58 5.44 -3.89
C ALA A 281 7.35 5.58 -4.79
N ASN A 282 6.42 6.46 -4.43
CA ASN A 282 5.28 6.82 -5.26
C ASN A 282 5.51 8.22 -5.83
N ILE A 283 5.49 8.32 -7.16
CA ILE A 283 5.66 9.58 -7.87
C ILE A 283 4.27 10.20 -8.00
N THR A 284 4.12 11.42 -7.48
CA THR A 284 2.89 12.21 -7.52
C THR A 284 3.14 13.47 -8.34
N ILE A 285 2.08 14.19 -8.70
CA ILE A 285 2.18 15.48 -9.38
C ILE A 285 3.01 16.48 -8.54
N ASP A 286 2.87 16.42 -7.22
CA ASP A 286 3.50 17.35 -6.28
C ASP A 286 4.87 16.88 -5.75
N GLY A 287 5.40 15.76 -6.25
CA GLY A 287 6.71 15.22 -5.86
C GLY A 287 6.68 13.73 -5.47
N ILE A 288 7.51 13.33 -4.50
CA ILE A 288 7.72 11.91 -4.15
C ILE A 288 7.19 11.60 -2.76
N ASP A 289 6.39 10.55 -2.65
CA ASP A 289 6.04 9.93 -1.37
C ASP A 289 6.81 8.64 -1.15
N LEU A 290 7.47 8.53 0.01
CA LEU A 290 8.20 7.32 0.38
C LEU A 290 7.39 6.51 1.39
N TYR A 291 7.19 5.22 1.10
CA TYR A 291 6.46 4.29 1.95
C TYR A 291 7.35 3.12 2.35
N ILE A 292 7.16 2.63 3.59
CA ILE A 292 7.71 1.36 4.03
C ILE A 292 6.58 0.34 4.13
N ALA A 293 6.81 -0.84 3.55
CA ALA A 293 5.98 -2.03 3.73
C ALA A 293 6.83 -3.15 4.31
N TYR A 294 6.17 -4.14 4.90
CA TYR A 294 6.84 -5.22 5.61
C TYR A 294 6.17 -6.57 5.32
N ASN A 295 7.00 -7.63 5.24
CA ASN A 295 6.58 -8.99 4.89
C ASN A 295 5.88 -9.08 3.52
N GLU A 296 5.21 -10.19 3.22
CA GLU A 296 4.65 -10.50 1.90
C GLU A 296 3.38 -9.71 1.56
N ASP A 297 2.85 -8.91 2.48
CA ASP A 297 1.61 -8.14 2.30
C ASP A 297 1.93 -6.66 2.00
N ILE A 298 2.34 -6.39 0.74
CA ILE A 298 2.73 -5.08 0.20
C ILE A 298 1.59 -4.03 0.33
N CYS A 299 0.37 -4.47 0.65
CA CYS A 299 -0.80 -3.64 0.92
C CYS A 299 -0.66 -2.82 2.22
N ILE A 300 0.21 -3.22 3.16
CA ILE A 300 0.47 -2.47 4.38
C ILE A 300 1.64 -1.53 4.15
N ARG A 301 1.30 -0.29 3.78
CA ARG A 301 2.26 0.79 3.52
C ARG A 301 2.12 1.87 4.58
N ARG A 302 3.22 2.20 5.25
CA ARG A 302 3.30 3.39 6.11
C ARG A 302 4.09 4.46 5.38
N LYS A 303 3.44 5.60 5.12
CA LYS A 303 4.12 6.78 4.59
C LYS A 303 5.19 7.24 5.58
N ILE A 304 6.43 7.38 5.12
CA ILE A 304 7.58 7.81 5.91
C ILE A 304 7.73 9.32 5.78
N THR A 305 7.63 9.83 4.54
CA THR A 305 7.88 11.23 4.20
C THR A 305 7.31 11.57 2.83
N SER A 306 7.23 12.86 2.54
CA SER A 306 7.02 13.42 1.21
C SER A 306 8.14 14.40 0.89
N GLN A 307 8.49 14.50 -0.38
CA GLN A 307 9.39 15.51 -0.89
C GLN A 307 8.68 16.27 -2.01
N THR A 308 8.46 17.57 -1.80
CA THR A 308 7.68 18.43 -2.69
C THR A 308 8.55 19.24 -3.66
N LYS A 309 9.71 18.70 -4.05
CA LYS A 309 10.61 19.41 -4.97
C LYS A 309 10.11 19.16 -6.40
N ASN A 310 9.53 20.19 -7.01
CA ASN A 310 8.59 20.05 -8.13
C ASN A 310 9.10 19.47 -9.46
N ASP A 311 10.38 19.18 -9.62
CA ASP A 311 10.88 18.67 -10.91
C ASP A 311 11.69 17.39 -10.78
N PHE A 312 11.65 16.67 -9.65
CA PHE A 312 12.45 15.45 -9.46
C PHE A 312 11.60 14.18 -9.54
N LYS A 313 11.78 13.38 -10.60
CA LYS A 313 11.05 12.13 -10.84
C LYS A 313 12.01 10.93 -10.88
N PRO A 314 12.18 10.19 -9.77
CA PRO A 314 13.13 9.10 -9.71
C PRO A 314 12.60 7.88 -10.46
N LEU A 315 13.38 7.38 -11.41
CA LEU A 315 13.07 6.14 -12.13
C LEU A 315 13.67 4.91 -11.45
N HIS A 316 14.71 5.11 -10.64
CA HIS A 316 15.41 4.03 -9.94
C HIS A 316 15.67 4.36 -8.48
N MET A 317 15.63 3.33 -7.63
CA MET A 317 15.95 3.42 -6.22
C MET A 317 16.83 2.25 -5.80
N VAL A 318 17.88 2.55 -5.04
CA VAL A 318 18.81 1.59 -4.45
C VAL A 318 18.96 1.88 -2.97
N VAL A 319 18.90 0.84 -2.14
CA VAL A 319 19.10 0.97 -0.68
C VAL A 319 20.47 0.43 -0.30
N VAL A 320 21.30 1.27 0.31
CA VAL A 320 22.58 0.86 0.91
C VAL A 320 22.51 1.21 2.40
N ASP A 321 22.65 0.19 3.25
CA ASP A 321 22.46 0.29 4.70
C ASP A 321 21.12 0.95 5.09
N HIS A 322 21.15 2.21 5.54
CA HIS A 322 20.00 3.00 5.98
C HIS A 322 19.72 4.20 5.08
N LEU A 323 20.31 4.23 3.89
CA LEU A 323 20.20 5.31 2.92
C LEU A 323 19.53 4.78 1.64
N ALA A 324 18.45 5.46 1.23
CA ALA A 324 17.74 5.17 0.00
C ALA A 324 18.16 6.20 -1.06
N TYR A 325 18.98 5.76 -2.01
CA TYR A 325 19.47 6.54 -3.13
C TYR A 325 18.46 6.45 -4.26
N MET A 326 18.05 7.60 -4.77
CA MET A 326 17.09 7.74 -5.85
C MET A 326 17.69 8.58 -6.94
N PHE A 327 17.52 8.13 -8.18
CA PHE A 327 18.15 8.75 -9.34
C PHE A 327 17.10 9.11 -10.38
N GLU A 328 17.23 10.32 -10.89
CA GLU A 328 16.47 10.82 -12.02
C GLU A 328 17.34 10.78 -13.28
N PHE A 329 16.71 10.39 -14.38
CA PHE A 329 17.30 10.39 -15.72
C PHE A 329 16.43 11.21 -16.67
N PRO A 330 17.02 11.91 -17.66
CA PRO A 330 18.43 11.85 -18.05
C PRO A 330 19.38 12.81 -17.28
N THR A 331 18.86 13.61 -16.37
CA THR A 331 19.60 14.71 -15.72
C THR A 331 20.81 14.26 -14.88
N GLY A 332 20.88 12.99 -14.48
CA GLY A 332 21.92 12.47 -13.59
C GLY A 332 21.80 13.03 -12.17
N ARG A 333 20.69 13.71 -11.84
CA ARG A 333 20.42 14.19 -10.49
C ARG A 333 20.14 13.00 -9.58
N GLY A 334 20.74 13.05 -8.40
CA GLY A 334 20.51 12.07 -7.35
C GLY A 334 20.02 12.76 -6.09
N ILE A 335 19.16 12.07 -5.35
CA ILE A 335 18.81 12.42 -3.98
C ILE A 335 18.97 11.18 -3.10
N VAL A 336 19.21 11.41 -1.83
CA VAL A 336 19.30 10.35 -0.84
C VAL A 336 18.40 10.64 0.35
N PHE A 337 17.64 9.64 0.78
CA PHE A 337 16.83 9.71 1.98
C PHE A 337 17.46 8.87 3.10
N HIS A 338 17.68 9.49 4.26
CA HIS A 338 18.16 8.82 5.45
C HIS A 338 16.99 8.21 6.24
N LEU A 339 16.88 6.88 6.24
CA LEU A 339 15.73 6.17 6.84
C LEU A 339 15.60 6.36 8.35
N LEU A 340 16.73 6.44 9.08
CA LEU A 340 16.73 6.62 10.54
C LEU A 340 16.49 8.09 10.95
N GLU A 341 17.20 9.04 10.34
CA GLU A 341 17.09 10.47 10.65
C GLU A 341 15.86 11.13 10.01
N LYS A 342 15.28 10.49 8.99
CA LYS A 342 14.15 10.99 8.19
C LYS A 342 14.44 12.32 7.47
N THR A 343 15.65 12.44 6.95
CA THR A 343 16.15 13.64 6.27
C THR A 343 16.42 13.33 4.79
N TRP A 344 16.19 14.34 3.94
CA TRP A 344 16.52 14.32 2.53
C TRP A 344 17.82 15.09 2.31
N ASN A 345 18.74 14.51 1.54
CA ASN A 345 19.97 15.18 1.12
C ASN A 345 20.10 15.09 -0.40
N GLU A 346 20.71 16.11 -0.99
CA GLU A 346 21.10 16.09 -2.39
C GLU A 346 22.37 15.28 -2.57
N MET A 347 22.49 14.60 -3.70
CA MET A 347 23.72 13.93 -4.10
C MET A 347 24.52 14.84 -5.03
N GLU A 348 25.82 14.57 -5.12
CA GLU A 348 26.61 15.09 -6.24
C GLU A 348 26.01 14.61 -7.56
N ILE A 349 25.84 15.54 -8.49
CA ILE A 349 25.39 15.24 -9.86
C ILE A 349 26.43 14.31 -10.48
N MET A 350 25.97 13.29 -11.21
CA MET A 350 26.85 12.40 -11.96
C MET A 350 27.78 13.21 -12.88
N ASN A 351 28.98 12.69 -13.14
CA ASN A 351 29.97 13.43 -13.92
C ASN A 351 29.50 13.67 -15.37
N ARG A 352 28.53 12.89 -15.86
CA ARG A 352 27.83 13.12 -17.12
C ARG A 352 26.32 12.84 -16.96
N PRO A 353 25.43 13.62 -17.59
CA PRO A 353 24.02 13.27 -17.72
C PRO A 353 23.86 12.09 -18.69
N HIS A 354 22.95 11.18 -18.36
CA HIS A 354 22.83 9.87 -19.01
C HIS A 354 21.38 9.47 -19.20
N GLU A 355 21.03 8.88 -20.35
CA GLU A 355 19.93 7.93 -20.41
C GLU A 355 20.38 6.63 -19.71
N ASN A 356 20.45 6.68 -18.38
CA ASN A 356 20.96 5.55 -17.63
C ASN A 356 19.89 4.47 -17.54
N ARG A 357 20.22 3.27 -18.01
CA ARG A 357 19.29 2.14 -18.05
C ARG A 357 19.53 1.14 -16.92
N ILE A 358 20.71 1.14 -16.29
CA ILE A 358 21.09 0.06 -15.35
C ILE A 358 21.87 0.59 -14.14
N ILE A 359 21.36 0.29 -12.94
CA ILE A 359 22.02 0.56 -11.66
C ILE A 359 22.24 -0.75 -10.90
N ILE A 360 23.47 -0.98 -10.44
CA ILE A 360 23.85 -2.20 -9.70
C ILE A 360 24.47 -1.81 -8.35
N GLN A 361 23.95 -2.39 -7.27
CA GLN A 361 24.47 -2.19 -5.92
C GLN A 361 25.39 -3.34 -5.51
N LYS A 362 26.61 -3.03 -5.07
CA LYS A 362 27.55 -4.00 -4.48
C LYS A 362 28.29 -3.39 -3.30
N GLY A 363 28.00 -3.93 -2.10
CA GLY A 363 28.56 -3.42 -0.86
C GLY A 363 28.20 -1.94 -0.66
N GLN A 364 29.21 -1.10 -0.41
CA GLN A 364 29.04 0.34 -0.28
C GLN A 364 29.02 1.11 -1.62
N PHE A 365 29.11 0.41 -2.75
CA PHE A 365 29.25 1.06 -4.05
C PHE A 365 27.99 0.90 -4.88
N ILE A 366 27.61 1.97 -5.57
CA ILE A 366 26.54 1.99 -6.57
C ILE A 366 27.22 2.17 -7.91
N TYR A 367 27.02 1.20 -8.80
CA TYR A 367 27.55 1.20 -10.15
C TYR A 367 26.46 1.61 -11.13
N VAL A 368 26.83 2.49 -12.05
CA VAL A 368 25.95 3.08 -13.06
C VAL A 368 26.55 2.81 -14.43
N VAL A 369 25.73 2.29 -15.34
CA VAL A 369 26.11 2.05 -16.74
C VAL A 369 25.06 2.67 -17.65
N GLY A 370 25.41 3.72 -18.39
CA GLY A 370 24.45 4.48 -19.21
C GLY A 370 25.06 5.09 -20.47
N GLU A 371 24.21 5.38 -21.46
CA GLU A 371 24.59 6.03 -22.72
C GLU A 371 24.87 7.53 -22.50
N GLY A 372 25.91 8.06 -23.14
CA GLY A 372 26.23 9.48 -23.11
C GLY A 372 25.38 10.23 -24.11
N ILE A 373 24.55 11.17 -23.65
CA ILE A 373 23.76 12.04 -24.54
C ILE A 373 24.71 13.10 -25.11
N ASN A 374 24.77 13.21 -26.45
CA ASN A 374 25.44 14.33 -27.09
C ASN A 374 24.57 15.58 -26.90
N THR A 375 25.03 16.49 -26.05
CA THR A 375 24.31 17.73 -25.72
C THR A 375 24.30 18.69 -26.91
N SER A 376 23.34 18.54 -27.84
CA SER A 376 22.80 19.67 -28.61
C SER A 376 21.48 19.40 -29.34
N GLU A 377 21.07 18.15 -29.62
CA GLU A 377 19.86 17.91 -30.45
C GLU A 377 18.76 17.03 -29.80
N ASP A 378 19.09 16.11 -28.88
CA ASP A 378 18.09 15.18 -28.34
C ASP A 378 17.14 15.77 -27.26
N ILE A 379 17.51 16.89 -26.64
CA ILE A 379 16.66 17.57 -25.64
C ILE A 379 15.42 18.20 -26.30
N PHE A 380 15.45 18.45 -27.61
CA PHE A 380 14.35 19.11 -28.34
C PHE A 380 13.35 18.15 -28.97
N HIS A 381 13.61 16.84 -28.99
CA HIS A 381 12.70 15.86 -29.59
C HIS A 381 11.69 15.26 -28.60
N GLU A 382 11.95 15.22 -27.29
CA GLU A 382 10.96 14.75 -26.29
C GLU A 382 9.97 15.84 -25.83
N GLU A 383 10.25 17.13 -26.03
CA GLU A 383 9.28 18.20 -25.72
C GLU A 383 8.15 18.33 -26.75
N ARG A 384 8.16 17.54 -27.84
CA ARG A 384 7.09 17.49 -28.83
C ARG A 384 6.55 16.08 -29.05
N GLY A 385 5.65 15.69 -28.15
CA GLY A 385 4.43 14.96 -28.53
C GLY A 385 4.39 13.47 -28.22
N GLU A 386 3.95 13.13 -27.01
CA GLU A 386 2.92 12.11 -26.82
C GLU A 386 1.89 12.63 -25.82
N ASP A 387 0.94 13.43 -26.31
CA ASP A 387 -0.33 13.62 -25.62
C ASP A 387 -1.04 12.28 -25.57
N PHE A 388 -1.05 11.65 -24.39
CA PHE A 388 -1.98 10.57 -24.08
C PHE A 388 -3.40 11.15 -24.08
N VAL A 389 -4.06 11.10 -25.23
CA VAL A 389 -5.51 11.27 -25.32
C VAL A 389 -6.14 10.02 -24.71
N SER A 390 -6.57 10.14 -23.46
CA SER A 390 -7.53 9.22 -22.87
C SER A 390 -8.84 9.33 -23.65
N ALA A 391 -9.22 8.24 -24.30
CA ALA A 391 -10.56 8.07 -24.85
C ALA A 391 -11.55 8.00 -23.69
N GLU A 392 -12.21 9.11 -23.38
CA GLU A 392 -13.50 9.12 -22.70
C GLU A 392 -14.59 9.15 -23.77
N GLU A 393 -15.32 8.04 -23.87
CA GLU A 393 -16.64 7.99 -24.48
C GLU A 393 -17.61 8.77 -23.60
N GLU A 394 -18.04 9.97 -24.01
CA GLU A 394 -19.38 10.45 -23.70
C GLU A 394 -20.02 11.07 -24.95
N SER A 395 -21.11 10.44 -25.34
CA SER A 395 -22.04 10.80 -26.41
C SER A 395 -22.97 11.94 -26.01
N ASP A 396 -23.31 12.75 -27.00
CA ASP A 396 -24.57 13.48 -27.21
C ASP A 396 -24.94 14.60 -26.20
N ASP A 397 -24.84 15.87 -26.61
CA ASP A 397 -25.91 16.56 -27.37
C ASP A 397 -25.85 18.11 -27.24
N ILE A 398 -25.96 18.77 -28.41
CA ILE A 398 -26.86 19.91 -28.71
C ILE A 398 -26.45 21.40 -28.42
N PHE A 399 -26.29 22.14 -29.54
CA PHE A 399 -26.56 23.58 -29.86
C PHE A 399 -25.65 24.64 -29.19
N ASP A 400 -25.26 25.79 -29.77
CA ASP A 400 -25.76 26.58 -30.91
C ASP A 400 -24.70 27.63 -31.36
N GLU A 401 -24.78 28.00 -32.65
CA GLU A 401 -24.57 29.31 -33.30
C GLU A 401 -23.47 30.34 -32.93
N GLU A 402 -22.69 30.65 -33.98
CA GLU A 402 -22.45 31.98 -34.59
C GLU A 402 -21.32 32.96 -34.13
N ARG A 403 -20.74 33.58 -35.19
CA ARG A 403 -19.90 34.80 -35.32
C ARG A 403 -18.38 34.59 -35.18
N GLY A 404 -17.52 34.97 -36.13
CA GLY A 404 -17.66 35.91 -37.25
C GLY A 404 -16.65 37.06 -37.10
N GLU A 405 -15.89 37.33 -38.17
CA GLU A 405 -15.03 38.50 -38.42
C GLU A 405 -13.68 38.55 -37.67
N ASP A 406 -12.58 39.12 -38.18
CA ASP A 406 -11.97 39.43 -39.48
C ASP A 406 -10.61 40.11 -39.11
N PHE A 407 -9.78 40.44 -40.12
CA PHE A 407 -8.60 41.33 -40.10
C PHE A 407 -7.20 40.65 -39.94
N VAL A 408 -6.46 40.44 -41.04
CA VAL A 408 -5.61 41.38 -41.83
C VAL A 408 -4.25 41.61 -41.14
N SER A 409 -3.24 40.84 -41.56
CA SER A 409 -2.09 41.22 -42.40
C SER A 409 -1.03 42.04 -41.67
N ASP A 410 0.22 41.58 -41.72
CA ASP A 410 1.25 42.26 -42.51
C ASP A 410 2.50 41.37 -42.63
N GLU A 411 2.92 41.22 -43.87
CA GLU A 411 4.17 40.61 -44.31
C GLU A 411 5.32 41.61 -44.11
N GLU A 412 6.48 41.15 -43.66
CA GLU A 412 7.75 41.73 -44.11
C GLU A 412 8.72 40.60 -44.50
N GLU A 413 8.97 40.56 -45.81
CA GLU A 413 10.18 40.18 -46.56
C GLU A 413 11.49 40.32 -45.74
N SER A 414 12.64 39.69 -46.00
CA SER A 414 13.20 38.77 -46.99
C SER A 414 14.67 38.58 -46.55
N ASP A 415 15.27 37.42 -46.77
CA ASP A 415 16.45 37.30 -47.63
C ASP A 415 17.02 35.88 -47.60
N ASP A 416 16.95 35.25 -48.76
CA ASP A 416 17.69 34.07 -49.15
C ASP A 416 19.17 34.41 -49.33
N SER A 417 20.06 33.55 -48.82
CA SER A 417 21.27 33.20 -49.58
C SER A 417 21.68 31.77 -49.30
N PHE A 418 21.55 30.97 -50.37
CA PHE A 418 22.14 29.65 -50.57
C PHE A 418 23.67 29.71 -50.45
N ASP A 419 24.27 28.71 -49.81
CA ASP A 419 25.50 28.09 -50.31
C ASP A 419 25.48 26.59 -49.97
N GLU A 420 25.32 25.77 -51.01
CA GLU A 420 25.58 24.32 -51.00
C GLU A 420 27.09 24.10 -51.17
N GLU A 421 27.80 23.71 -50.11
CA GLU A 421 29.07 22.97 -50.25
C GLU A 421 28.87 21.54 -49.76
N ARG A 422 28.96 20.61 -50.72
CA ARG A 422 29.08 19.17 -50.50
C ARG A 422 30.46 18.83 -49.93
N GLY A 423 30.45 18.16 -48.79
CA GLY A 423 31.30 16.98 -48.56
C GLY A 423 32.42 17.16 -47.55
N GLU A 424 32.15 16.75 -46.31
CA GLU A 424 33.06 15.90 -45.55
C GLU A 424 32.22 14.83 -44.84
N ASP A 425 32.55 13.56 -45.07
CA ASP A 425 32.01 12.42 -44.34
C ASP A 425 32.35 12.59 -42.85
N PHE A 426 31.41 13.11 -42.05
CA PHE A 426 31.49 13.00 -40.60
C PHE A 426 31.14 11.56 -40.23
N VAL A 427 32.18 10.77 -39.99
CA VAL A 427 32.12 9.54 -39.20
C VAL A 427 31.30 9.86 -37.94
N SER A 428 30.19 9.17 -37.75
CA SER A 428 29.39 9.26 -36.51
C SER A 428 30.31 8.97 -35.33
N ASP A 429 30.54 9.97 -34.49
CA ASP A 429 31.30 9.83 -33.26
C ASP A 429 30.58 8.80 -32.37
N ASP A 430 31.25 7.68 -32.06
CA ASP A 430 30.70 6.61 -31.23
C ASP A 430 30.17 7.19 -29.90
N THR A 431 28.85 7.14 -29.65
CA THR A 431 28.27 7.45 -28.34
C THR A 431 28.70 6.37 -27.35
N LEU A 432 29.83 6.62 -26.67
CA LEU A 432 30.36 5.70 -25.66
C LEU A 432 29.51 5.75 -24.38
N CYS A 433 29.07 4.59 -23.90
CA CYS A 433 28.53 4.43 -22.56
C CYS A 433 29.63 4.65 -21.52
N THR A 434 29.29 5.27 -20.40
CA THR A 434 30.21 5.38 -19.26
C THR A 434 29.89 4.32 -18.22
N PHE A 435 30.94 3.84 -17.55
CA PHE A 435 30.83 3.03 -16.36
C PHE A 435 31.35 3.85 -15.17
N GLU A 436 30.43 4.21 -14.28
CA GLU A 436 30.72 5.04 -13.11
C GLU A 436 30.40 4.31 -11.82
N ARG A 437 31.09 4.71 -10.75
CA ARG A 437 30.88 4.21 -9.40
C ARG A 437 30.71 5.36 -8.43
N TYR A 438 29.64 5.32 -7.66
CA TYR A 438 29.45 6.18 -6.51
C TYR A 438 29.91 5.47 -5.23
N ASP A 439 30.80 6.12 -4.49
CA ASP A 439 31.20 5.69 -3.14
C ASP A 439 30.24 6.32 -2.12
N THR A 440 29.36 5.51 -1.51
CA THR A 440 28.36 6.02 -0.57
C THR A 440 28.96 6.60 0.71
N LYS A 441 30.19 6.20 1.08
CA LYS A 441 30.87 6.66 2.28
C LYS A 441 31.56 8.00 2.06
N ASN A 442 32.25 8.13 0.93
CA ASN A 442 32.95 9.36 0.58
C ASN A 442 32.06 10.37 -0.16
N GLN A 443 30.89 9.93 -0.62
CA GLN A 443 29.90 10.70 -1.37
C GLN A 443 30.39 11.25 -2.71
N THR A 444 31.31 10.54 -3.36
CA THR A 444 31.97 10.98 -4.60
C THR A 444 31.74 10.00 -5.73
N TRP A 445 31.66 10.52 -6.95
CA TRP A 445 31.66 9.73 -8.19
C TRP A 445 33.09 9.46 -8.70
N GLU A 446 33.29 8.26 -9.23
CA GLU A 446 34.52 7.84 -9.90
C GLU A 446 34.19 7.22 -11.26
N HIS A 447 34.87 7.69 -12.30
CA HIS A 447 34.78 7.11 -13.63
C HIS A 447 35.69 5.88 -13.73
N LEU A 448 35.11 4.73 -14.07
CA LEU A 448 35.82 3.44 -14.13
C LEU A 448 36.18 3.02 -15.56
N GLY A 449 35.46 3.52 -16.56
CA GLY A 449 35.75 3.22 -17.95
C GLY A 449 34.67 3.69 -18.91
N SER A 450 34.96 3.58 -20.20
CA SER A 450 34.00 3.83 -21.29
C SER A 450 33.81 2.53 -22.08
N LEU A 451 32.56 2.22 -22.39
CA LEU A 451 32.12 0.98 -23.04
C LEU A 451 31.37 1.32 -24.33
N PRO A 452 31.32 0.42 -25.33
CA PRO A 452 30.34 0.51 -26.40
C PRO A 452 28.92 0.48 -25.82
N ASN A 453 27.91 0.94 -26.58
CA ASN A 453 26.53 1.12 -26.12
C ASN A 453 26.07 -0.07 -25.25
N SER A 454 25.90 0.15 -23.96
CA SER A 454 25.64 -0.87 -22.96
C SER A 454 24.15 -1.13 -22.87
N VAL A 455 23.77 -2.36 -23.16
CA VAL A 455 22.36 -2.71 -23.37
C VAL A 455 21.78 -3.53 -22.21
N ALA A 456 22.61 -4.23 -21.44
CA ALA A 456 22.18 -5.01 -20.27
C ALA A 456 23.34 -5.26 -19.28
N ALA A 457 23.07 -5.26 -17.97
CA ALA A 457 24.06 -5.62 -16.97
C ALA A 457 23.44 -6.30 -15.74
N ALA A 458 24.20 -7.21 -15.15
CA ALA A 458 23.82 -7.97 -13.97
C ALA A 458 25.06 -8.33 -13.16
N SER A 459 24.90 -8.86 -11.95
CA SER A 459 26.05 -9.11 -11.08
C SER A 459 25.96 -10.44 -10.35
N ILE A 460 27.08 -11.16 -10.30
CA ILE A 460 27.23 -12.44 -9.58
C ILE A 460 28.45 -12.34 -8.68
N GLY A 461 28.28 -12.60 -7.39
CA GLY A 461 29.36 -12.46 -6.41
C GLY A 461 29.98 -11.06 -6.47
N ASN A 462 31.29 -10.99 -6.71
CA ASN A 462 32.09 -9.76 -6.81
C ASN A 462 32.30 -9.29 -8.26
N LYS A 463 31.49 -9.78 -9.20
CA LYS A 463 31.63 -9.45 -10.61
C LYS A 463 30.36 -8.78 -11.14
N ILE A 464 30.56 -7.79 -12.00
CA ILE A 464 29.52 -7.13 -12.77
C ILE A 464 29.72 -7.53 -14.22
N TYR A 465 28.69 -8.08 -14.83
CA TYR A 465 28.68 -8.51 -16.22
C TYR A 465 27.93 -7.49 -17.02
N ILE A 466 28.54 -6.98 -18.07
CA ILE A 466 28.02 -5.90 -18.90
C ILE A 466 28.00 -6.42 -20.33
N HIS A 467 26.84 -6.31 -20.96
CA HIS A 467 26.61 -6.61 -22.35
C HIS A 467 26.50 -5.30 -23.12
N SER A 468 27.36 -5.14 -24.12
CA SER A 468 27.46 -3.94 -24.94
C SER A 468 27.36 -4.28 -26.42
N GLU A 469 26.67 -3.45 -27.17
CA GLU A 469 26.53 -3.50 -28.62
C GLU A 469 27.22 -2.29 -29.24
N SER A 470 28.03 -2.52 -30.28
CA SER A 470 28.62 -1.42 -31.05
C SER A 470 27.65 -0.92 -32.14
N SER A 471 27.93 0.27 -32.68
CA SER A 471 27.32 0.81 -33.91
C SER A 471 27.43 -0.11 -35.14
N SER A 472 28.30 -1.12 -35.08
CA SER A 472 28.49 -2.15 -36.11
C SER A 472 27.78 -3.48 -35.77
N ASN A 473 26.85 -3.46 -34.80
CA ASN A 473 26.10 -4.61 -34.29
C ASN A 473 27.00 -5.74 -33.78
N VAL A 474 28.19 -5.38 -33.27
CA VAL A 474 29.11 -6.34 -32.64
C VAL A 474 28.74 -6.44 -31.16
N MET A 475 28.17 -7.58 -30.79
CA MET A 475 27.87 -7.92 -29.41
C MET A 475 29.16 -8.26 -28.66
N THR A 476 29.39 -7.54 -27.56
CA THR A 476 30.51 -7.77 -26.66
C THR A 476 30.01 -7.97 -25.25
N MET A 477 30.71 -8.80 -24.49
CA MET A 477 30.40 -9.00 -23.09
C MET A 477 31.67 -8.91 -22.26
N GLN A 478 31.59 -8.15 -21.18
CA GLN A 478 32.70 -7.92 -20.27
C GLN A 478 32.30 -8.25 -18.85
N GLU A 479 33.23 -8.81 -18.09
CA GLU A 479 33.13 -8.92 -16.65
C GLU A 479 34.08 -7.91 -15.99
N TYR A 480 33.53 -7.11 -15.07
CA TYR A 480 34.26 -6.20 -14.20
C TYR A 480 34.34 -6.82 -12.80
N ASP A 481 35.56 -7.01 -12.30
CA ASP A 481 35.80 -7.51 -10.94
C ASP A 481 35.88 -6.35 -9.95
N THR A 482 34.93 -6.29 -9.01
CA THR A 482 34.79 -5.18 -8.07
C THR A 482 35.87 -5.14 -7.00
N ILE A 483 36.67 -6.20 -6.83
CA ILE A 483 37.79 -6.25 -5.88
C ILE A 483 39.06 -5.74 -6.53
N SER A 484 39.38 -6.25 -7.71
CA SER A 484 40.60 -5.88 -8.43
C SER A 484 40.47 -4.59 -9.23
N GLY A 485 39.25 -4.18 -9.57
CA GLY A 485 38.98 -3.01 -10.40
C GLY A 485 39.34 -3.22 -11.87
N THR A 486 39.27 -4.46 -12.35
CA THR A 486 39.72 -4.81 -13.72
C THR A 486 38.60 -5.38 -14.57
N PHE A 487 38.65 -5.07 -15.86
CA PHE A 487 37.78 -5.63 -16.89
C PHE A 487 38.41 -6.85 -17.56
N SER A 488 37.58 -7.81 -17.95
CA SER A 488 37.98 -8.89 -18.84
C SER A 488 36.85 -9.28 -19.79
N ASN A 489 37.22 -9.61 -21.04
CA ASN A 489 36.25 -10.00 -22.05
C ASN A 489 35.80 -11.45 -21.84
N ILE A 490 34.50 -11.70 -22.04
CA ILE A 490 33.90 -13.03 -21.94
C ILE A 490 33.09 -13.34 -23.20
N PRO A 491 32.73 -14.60 -23.47
CA PRO A 491 31.88 -14.93 -24.60
C PRO A 491 30.54 -14.19 -24.52
N ALA A 492 30.13 -13.56 -25.63
CA ALA A 492 28.81 -12.95 -25.76
C ALA A 492 27.73 -14.03 -26.05
N PRO A 493 26.45 -13.77 -25.74
CA PRO A 493 25.34 -14.63 -26.12
C PRO A 493 25.25 -14.81 -27.65
N GLY A 494 24.70 -15.93 -28.07
CA GLY A 494 24.86 -16.47 -29.42
C GLY A 494 23.82 -16.03 -30.43
N ARG A 495 23.82 -14.76 -30.88
CA ARG A 495 23.40 -14.39 -32.25
C ARG A 495 24.18 -13.19 -32.76
N SER A 496 24.63 -13.30 -34.01
CA SER A 496 25.31 -12.23 -34.74
C SER A 496 24.39 -11.78 -35.88
N GLY A 497 24.09 -10.47 -35.93
CA GLY A 497 23.44 -9.84 -37.09
C GLY A 497 21.97 -9.45 -36.96
N VAL A 498 21.38 -9.45 -35.75
CA VAL A 498 20.05 -8.87 -35.47
C VAL A 498 20.21 -7.86 -34.34
N GLU A 499 19.69 -6.65 -34.54
CA GLU A 499 19.68 -5.57 -33.55
C GLU A 499 18.73 -5.95 -32.40
N TYR A 500 19.19 -5.87 -31.15
CA TYR A 500 18.35 -6.17 -29.99
C TYR A 500 17.72 -4.89 -29.44
N ILE A 501 16.41 -4.73 -29.57
CA ILE A 501 15.71 -3.61 -28.94
C ILE A 501 15.36 -3.98 -27.50
N ARG A 502 16.05 -3.38 -26.52
CA ARG A 502 15.82 -3.53 -25.05
C ARG A 502 16.04 -4.95 -24.48
N PRO A 503 17.19 -5.61 -24.70
CA PRO A 503 17.56 -6.83 -23.98
C PRO A 503 17.66 -6.58 -22.47
N ASN A 504 17.47 -7.63 -21.68
CA ASN A 504 17.62 -7.57 -20.22
C ASN A 504 18.48 -8.74 -19.72
N MET A 505 19.19 -8.52 -18.61
CA MET A 505 20.01 -9.56 -17.98
C MET A 505 19.74 -9.59 -16.49
N ILE A 506 19.49 -10.79 -15.96
CA ILE A 506 19.22 -11.01 -14.54
C ILE A 506 20.09 -12.13 -13.99
N GLU A 507 20.38 -12.06 -12.69
CA GLU A 507 21.02 -13.15 -11.95
C GLU A 507 19.94 -14.03 -11.31
N TYR A 508 20.08 -15.35 -11.47
CA TYR A 508 19.30 -16.33 -10.75
C TYR A 508 20.10 -17.61 -10.54
N ASP A 509 20.12 -18.12 -9.32
CA ASP A 509 20.84 -19.34 -8.92
C ASP A 509 22.32 -19.36 -9.38
N ASN A 510 23.00 -18.22 -9.20
CA ASN A 510 24.42 -18.05 -9.57
C ASN A 510 24.69 -18.23 -11.08
N GLN A 511 23.68 -17.99 -11.91
CA GLN A 511 23.74 -17.99 -13.37
C GLN A 511 23.18 -16.67 -13.92
N LEU A 512 23.65 -16.24 -15.10
CA LEU A 512 23.08 -15.09 -15.79
C LEU A 512 22.07 -15.58 -16.80
N PHE A 513 20.89 -15.00 -16.76
CA PHE A 513 19.85 -15.18 -17.77
C PHE A 513 19.83 -13.92 -18.63
N PHE A 514 20.15 -14.08 -19.90
CA PHE A 514 20.01 -13.04 -20.91
C PHE A 514 18.68 -13.27 -21.64
N ILE A 515 17.82 -12.26 -21.60
CA ILE A 515 16.50 -12.28 -22.22
C ILE A 515 16.57 -11.31 -23.40
N GLU A 516 16.38 -11.86 -24.60
CA GLU A 516 16.35 -11.05 -25.82
C GLU A 516 15.11 -10.13 -25.81
N GLY A 517 15.26 -8.93 -26.37
CA GLY A 517 14.19 -7.92 -26.43
C GLY A 517 13.28 -8.06 -27.67
N SER A 518 12.88 -6.95 -28.28
CA SER A 518 12.06 -6.94 -29.51
C SER A 518 12.92 -6.73 -30.76
N VAL A 519 12.40 -7.16 -31.91
CA VAL A 519 12.78 -6.68 -33.26
C VAL A 519 11.55 -5.99 -33.87
N ASP A 520 11.73 -5.13 -34.86
CA ASP A 520 10.65 -4.38 -35.54
C ASP A 520 9.48 -5.23 -36.08
N ASP A 521 9.63 -6.56 -36.20
CA ASP A 521 8.59 -7.49 -36.65
C ASP A 521 8.07 -8.52 -35.60
N GLY A 522 8.55 -8.46 -34.35
CA GLY A 522 8.06 -9.33 -33.26
C GLY A 522 8.91 -9.36 -31.99
N SER A 523 8.31 -9.81 -30.88
CA SER A 523 9.03 -10.01 -29.61
C SER A 523 9.89 -11.29 -29.65
N LEU A 524 11.19 -11.15 -29.35
CA LEU A 524 12.04 -12.31 -29.17
C LEU A 524 11.75 -12.90 -27.80
N LYS A 525 11.62 -14.23 -27.78
CA LYS A 525 11.32 -14.98 -26.56
C LYS A 525 12.52 -15.80 -26.10
N SER A 526 13.65 -15.67 -26.77
CA SER A 526 14.85 -16.46 -26.48
C SER A 526 15.39 -16.08 -25.12
N VAL A 527 15.81 -17.11 -24.39
CA VAL A 527 16.58 -16.93 -23.16
C VAL A 527 17.85 -17.72 -23.33
N GLU A 528 18.99 -17.06 -23.12
CA GLU A 528 20.28 -17.71 -23.02
C GLU A 528 20.77 -17.66 -21.57
N VAL A 529 21.42 -18.74 -21.13
CA VAL A 529 21.92 -18.87 -19.77
C VAL A 529 23.43 -19.03 -19.78
N PHE A 530 24.12 -18.13 -19.09
CA PHE A 530 25.55 -18.19 -18.88
C PHE A 530 25.87 -18.77 -17.50
N SER A 531 26.73 -19.78 -17.49
CA SER A 531 27.31 -20.34 -16.27
C SER A 531 28.72 -19.77 -16.07
N PRO A 532 28.96 -18.97 -15.02
CA PRO A 532 30.30 -18.45 -14.71
C PRO A 532 31.36 -19.54 -14.50
N GLU A 533 30.96 -20.71 -14.00
CA GLU A 533 31.86 -21.85 -13.77
C GLU A 533 32.38 -22.45 -15.07
N THR A 534 31.49 -22.60 -16.07
CA THR A 534 31.83 -23.22 -17.35
C THR A 534 32.25 -22.21 -18.43
N ARG A 535 31.92 -20.93 -18.23
CA ARG A 535 32.09 -19.82 -19.19
C ARG A 535 31.45 -20.10 -20.56
N VAL A 536 30.32 -20.80 -20.56
CA VAL A 536 29.58 -21.19 -21.76
C VAL A 536 28.13 -20.73 -21.66
N TRP A 537 27.62 -20.18 -22.76
CA TRP A 537 26.21 -19.88 -22.97
C TRP A 537 25.45 -21.13 -23.44
N LYS A 538 24.23 -21.30 -22.93
CA LYS A 538 23.31 -22.36 -23.35
C LYS A 538 21.94 -21.77 -23.62
N ASN A 539 21.33 -22.19 -24.72
CA ASN A 539 19.92 -21.90 -24.97
C ASN A 539 19.06 -22.50 -23.86
N PHE A 540 18.18 -21.68 -23.33
CA PHE A 540 17.16 -22.05 -22.35
C PHE A 540 15.78 -22.05 -23.01
N GLN A 541 14.77 -22.54 -22.29
CA GLN A 541 13.40 -22.53 -22.79
C GLN A 541 12.93 -21.09 -22.99
N SER A 542 12.38 -20.81 -24.17
CA SER A 542 11.81 -19.50 -24.48
C SER A 542 10.67 -19.14 -23.53
N LEU A 543 10.55 -17.86 -23.20
CA LEU A 543 9.48 -17.36 -22.35
C LEU A 543 8.11 -17.47 -23.05
N PRO A 544 7.02 -17.68 -22.30
CA PRO A 544 5.67 -17.73 -22.89
C PRO A 544 5.25 -16.39 -23.52
N TYR A 545 5.67 -15.28 -22.90
CA TYR A 545 5.47 -13.90 -23.33
C TYR A 545 6.82 -13.19 -23.38
N GLY A 546 7.04 -12.39 -24.43
CA GLY A 546 8.23 -11.56 -24.60
C GLY A 546 7.96 -10.12 -24.19
#